data_AF-A0A952M019-F1
#
_entry.id   AF-A0A952M019-F1
#
_cell.length_a   1.000
_cell.length_b   1.000
_cell.length_c   1.000
_cell.angle_alpha   90.00
_cell.angle_beta   90.00
_cell.angle_gamma   90.00
#
_symmetry.space_group_name_H-M   'P 1'
#
loop_
_entity.id
_entity.type
_entity.pdbx_description
1 polymer ?
#
loop_
_entity_poly.entity_id
_entity_poly.type
_entity_poly.pdbx_seq_one_letter_code
_entity_poly.pdbx_strand_id
1 'polypeptide(L)'
;MAKLYSAERYESLLSIDPGHRLVPGSKRRVKNDSTVYETFWLEEHNEQNERIARYRTWNNRSLVPPYAQQTGWERYSNSGQLLDREVRYSQRDNMDYIH
;
A
#
# COMPACT_ATOMS: atom_id res chain seq x y z
N MET A 1 -0.55 7.67 15.19
CA MET A 1 0.70 7.36 14.44
C MET A 1 0.37 6.45 13.26
N ALA A 2 0.65 6.86 12.03
CA ALA A 2 0.51 5.96 10.87
C ALA A 2 1.61 4.89 11.00
N LYS A 3 1.20 3.66 11.33
CA LYS A 3 2.12 2.52 11.51
C LYS A 3 2.74 2.23 10.14
N LEU A 4 4.00 2.60 9.94
CA LEU A 4 4.75 2.26 8.75
C LEU A 4 4.92 0.74 8.72
N TYR A 5 4.52 0.10 7.64
CA TYR A 5 4.59 -1.35 7.48
C TYR A 5 6.01 -1.70 7.03
N SER A 6 6.68 -2.63 7.72
CA SER A 6 7.94 -3.25 7.29
C SER A 6 7.70 -4.16 6.08
N ALA A 7 8.75 -4.51 5.33
CA ALA A 7 8.66 -5.44 4.20
C ALA A 7 7.94 -6.75 4.59
N GLU A 8 8.33 -7.34 5.72
CA GLU A 8 7.71 -8.54 6.32
C GLU A 8 6.19 -8.41 6.51
N ARG A 9 5.70 -7.20 6.84
CA ARG A 9 4.26 -6.97 7.03
C ARG A 9 3.51 -6.87 5.69
N TYR A 10 4.20 -6.53 4.61
CA TYR A 10 3.63 -6.58 3.26
C TYR A 10 3.62 -7.98 2.69
N GLU A 11 4.59 -8.84 3.03
CA GLU A 11 4.62 -10.24 2.59
C GLU A 11 3.35 -10.98 3.02
N SER A 12 2.96 -10.81 4.29
CA SER A 12 1.69 -11.36 4.81
C SER A 12 0.45 -10.72 4.19
N LEU A 13 0.49 -9.43 3.83
CA LEU A 13 -0.66 -8.70 3.27
C LEU A 13 -0.89 -9.04 1.79
N LEU A 14 0.18 -9.29 1.04
CA LEU A 14 0.15 -9.52 -0.40
C LEU A 14 0.14 -11.01 -0.76
N SER A 15 0.27 -11.91 0.23
CA SER A 15 0.25 -13.37 0.05
C SER A 15 1.18 -13.83 -1.08
N ILE A 16 2.42 -13.33 -1.07
CA ILE A 16 3.45 -13.75 -2.04
C ILE A 16 3.84 -15.20 -1.81
N ASP A 17 4.45 -15.83 -2.82
CA ASP A 17 4.98 -17.18 -2.69
C ASP A 17 6.02 -17.26 -1.53
N PRO A 18 6.00 -18.29 -0.66
CA PRO A 18 6.95 -18.43 0.45
C PRO A 18 8.43 -18.46 0.05
N GLY A 19 8.76 -18.83 -1.19
CA GLY A 19 10.13 -18.79 -1.72
C GLY A 19 10.55 -17.41 -2.22
N HIS A 20 9.62 -16.46 -2.30
CA HIS A 20 9.86 -15.11 -2.77
C HIS A 20 10.13 -14.16 -1.61
N ARG A 21 10.74 -13.03 -1.93
CA ARG A 21 11.01 -11.96 -0.97
C ARG A 21 10.61 -10.60 -1.52
N LEU A 22 10.16 -9.71 -0.62
CA LEU A 22 9.92 -8.31 -0.97
C LEU A 22 11.11 -7.43 -0.59
N VAL A 23 11.63 -6.72 -1.58
CA VAL A 23 12.68 -5.72 -1.41
C VAL A 23 12.05 -4.33 -1.40
N PRO A 24 12.22 -3.54 -0.32
CA PRO A 24 11.83 -2.13 -0.28
C PRO A 24 12.45 -1.31 -1.40
N GLY A 25 11.61 -0.61 -2.14
CA GLY A 25 12.01 0.37 -3.14
C GLY A 25 11.80 1.80 -2.63
N SER A 26 11.23 2.64 -3.50
CA SER A 26 11.00 4.06 -3.20
C SER A 26 9.76 4.29 -2.34
N LYS A 27 9.82 5.35 -1.54
CA LYS A 27 8.68 5.84 -0.76
C LYS A 27 8.43 7.30 -1.08
N ARG A 28 7.16 7.66 -1.24
CA ARG A 28 6.73 9.04 -1.42
C ARG A 28 5.58 9.35 -0.49
N ARG A 29 5.63 10.53 0.13
CA ARG A 29 4.52 11.09 0.90
C ARG A 29 4.30 12.52 0.46
N VAL A 30 3.06 12.85 0.12
CA VAL A 30 2.65 14.19 -0.31
C VAL A 30 1.42 14.58 0.48
N LYS A 31 1.38 15.81 0.96
CA LYS A 31 0.15 16.42 1.47
C LYS A 31 -0.35 17.39 0.41
N ASN A 32 -1.58 17.20 -0.04
CA ASN A 32 -2.26 18.14 -0.93
C ASN A 32 -3.59 18.54 -0.28
N ASP A 33 -3.79 19.84 -0.10
CA ASP A 33 -4.90 20.40 0.69
C ASP A 33 -5.05 19.71 2.05
N SER A 34 -6.21 19.09 2.24
CA SER A 34 -6.57 18.32 3.44
C SER A 34 -6.36 16.83 3.27
N THR A 35 -5.62 16.34 2.27
CA THR A 35 -5.40 14.89 2.07
C THR A 35 -3.91 14.55 2.10
N VAL A 36 -3.56 13.48 2.80
CA VAL A 36 -2.21 12.89 2.81
C VAL A 36 -2.22 11.68 1.90
N TYR A 37 -1.32 11.69 0.91
CA TYR A 37 -1.06 10.61 -0.03
C TYR A 37 0.27 9.97 0.34
N GLU A 38 0.28 8.66 0.53
CA GLU A 38 1.48 7.87 0.76
C GLU A 38 1.54 6.79 -0.33
N THR A 39 2.71 6.61 -0.93
CA THR A 39 2.97 5.57 -1.91
C THR A 39 4.28 4.89 -1.57
N PHE A 40 4.29 3.57 -1.67
CA PHE A 40 5.47 2.76 -1.44
C PHE A 40 5.62 1.72 -2.55
N TRP A 41 6.83 1.60 -3.06
CA TRP A 41 7.18 0.61 -4.07
C TRP A 41 7.96 -0.52 -3.42
N LEU A 42 7.65 -1.74 -3.84
CA LEU A 42 8.34 -2.96 -3.44
C LEU A 42 8.68 -3.75 -4.71
N GLU A 43 9.79 -4.48 -4.69
CA GLU A 43 10.15 -5.42 -5.75
C GLU A 43 10.04 -6.85 -5.21
N GLU A 44 9.39 -7.74 -5.97
CA GLU A 44 9.29 -9.17 -5.65
C GLU A 44 10.41 -9.90 -6.37
N HIS A 45 11.21 -10.63 -5.60
CA HIS A 45 12.31 -11.44 -6.10
C HIS A 45 12.04 -12.92 -5.84
N ASN A 46 12.35 -13.77 -6.82
CA ASN A 46 12.33 -15.22 -6.66
C ASN A 46 13.54 -15.73 -5.84
N GLU A 47 13.61 -17.04 -5.64
CA GLU A 47 14.71 -17.72 -4.94
C GLU A 47 16.08 -17.48 -5.58
N GLN A 48 16.12 -17.24 -6.89
CA GLN A 48 17.31 -16.93 -7.67
C GLN A 48 17.70 -15.44 -7.61
N ASN A 49 16.99 -14.66 -6.79
CA ASN A 49 17.15 -13.21 -6.63
C ASN A 49 16.83 -12.39 -7.89
N GLU A 50 16.09 -12.96 -8.84
CA GLU A 50 15.61 -12.26 -10.01
C GLU A 50 14.32 -11.51 -9.67
N ARG A 51 14.22 -10.24 -10.08
CA ARG A 51 12.97 -9.50 -9.93
C ARG A 51 11.94 -10.10 -10.87
N ILE A 52 10.77 -10.48 -10.35
CA ILE A 52 9.68 -11.05 -11.14
C ILE A 52 8.46 -10.11 -11.23
N ALA A 53 8.31 -9.22 -10.24
CA ALA A 53 7.21 -8.26 -10.21
C ALA A 53 7.58 -7.01 -9.39
N ARG A 54 6.74 -5.98 -9.52
CA ARG A 54 6.77 -4.79 -8.67
C ARG A 54 5.42 -4.56 -8.04
N TYR A 55 5.40 -4.19 -6.77
CA TYR A 55 4.20 -3.76 -6.09
C TYR A 55 4.23 -2.26 -5.83
N ARG A 56 3.09 -1.61 -6.07
CA ARG A 56 2.81 -0.26 -5.58
C ARG A 56 1.76 -0.40 -4.49
N THR A 57 2.08 -0.03 -3.26
CA THR A 57 1.09 0.15 -2.20
C THR A 57 0.85 1.64 -1.99
N TRP A 58 -0.38 2.01 -1.67
CA TRP A 58 -0.74 3.40 -1.49
C TRP A 58 -1.82 3.58 -0.42
N ASN A 59 -1.80 4.75 0.21
CA ASN A 59 -2.74 5.17 1.24
C ASN A 59 -3.05 6.65 1.07
N ASN A 60 -4.33 6.96 0.90
CA ASN A 60 -4.85 8.31 0.80
C ASN A 60 -5.74 8.54 2.02
N ARG A 61 -5.45 9.56 2.82
CA ARG A 61 -6.21 9.86 4.02
C ARG A 61 -6.61 11.32 4.07
N SER A 62 -7.92 11.56 4.10
CA SER A 62 -8.47 12.88 4.40
C SER A 62 -8.19 13.25 5.86
N LEU A 63 -7.74 14.47 6.07
CA LEU A 63 -7.51 15.12 7.35
C LEU A 63 -8.74 15.92 7.82
N VAL A 64 -9.80 15.97 7.01
CA VAL A 64 -11.07 16.64 7.32
C VAL A 64 -12.21 15.63 7.30
N PRO A 65 -13.28 15.85 8.09
CA PRO A 65 -14.49 15.04 8.05
C PRO A 65 -14.98 14.83 6.60
N PRO A 66 -15.45 13.61 6.24
CA PRO A 66 -15.66 12.43 7.10
C PRO A 66 -14.41 11.56 7.33
N TYR A 67 -13.20 12.14 7.22
CA TYR A 67 -11.92 11.44 7.43
C TYR A 67 -11.79 10.17 6.58
N ALA A 68 -12.28 10.23 5.34
CA ALA A 68 -12.20 9.11 4.41
C ALA A 68 -10.75 8.65 4.22
N GLN A 69 -10.57 7.35 4.17
CA GLN A 69 -9.31 6.70 3.89
C GLN A 69 -9.48 5.70 2.74
N GLN A 70 -8.50 5.68 1.85
CA GLN A 70 -8.41 4.72 0.76
C GLN A 70 -7.05 4.08 0.83
N THR A 71 -7.00 2.76 0.84
CA THR A 71 -5.75 2.01 0.82
C THR A 71 -5.82 1.01 -0.32
N GLY A 72 -4.74 0.84 -1.06
CA GLY A 72 -4.70 -0.16 -2.09
C GLY A 72 -3.31 -0.64 -2.39
N TRP A 73 -3.24 -1.68 -3.19
CA TRP A 73 -2.02 -2.17 -3.77
C TRP A 73 -2.25 -2.59 -5.22
N GLU A 74 -1.20 -2.51 -6.02
CA GLU A 74 -1.17 -2.99 -7.40
C GLU A 74 0.10 -3.80 -7.61
N ARG A 75 -0.03 -4.89 -8.36
CA ARG A 75 1.08 -5.73 -8.80
C ARG A 75 1.31 -5.52 -10.29
N TYR A 76 2.55 -5.27 -10.66
CA TYR A 76 2.97 -5.07 -12.05
C TYR A 76 3.97 -6.15 -12.47
N SER A 77 3.91 -6.57 -13.72
CA SER A 77 4.96 -7.35 -14.35
C SER A 77 6.26 -6.55 -14.49
N ASN A 78 7.35 -7.22 -14.83
CA ASN A 78 8.61 -6.56 -15.19
C ASN A 78 8.49 -5.62 -16.39
N SER A 79 7.55 -5.87 -17.30
CA SER A 79 7.26 -5.00 -18.45
C SER A 79 6.35 -3.82 -18.10
N GLY A 80 5.87 -3.73 -16.84
CA GLY A 80 5.00 -2.66 -16.37
C GLY A 80 3.50 -2.91 -16.60
N GLN A 81 3.12 -4.11 -17.06
CA GLN A 81 1.71 -4.49 -17.19
C GLN A 81 1.11 -4.68 -15.79
N LEU A 82 -0.08 -4.12 -15.55
CA LEU A 82 -0.83 -4.39 -14.33
C LEU A 82 -1.32 -5.84 -14.33
N LEU A 83 -0.89 -6.62 -13.35
CA LEU A 83 -1.25 -8.02 -13.16
C LEU A 83 -2.42 -8.20 -12.20
N ASP A 84 -2.41 -7.43 -11.11
CA ASP A 84 -3.44 -7.53 -10.07
C ASP A 84 -3.54 -6.22 -9.27
N ARG A 85 -4.66 -6.03 -8.58
CA ARG A 85 -4.87 -4.90 -7.67
C ARG A 85 -5.94 -5.19 -6.64
N GLU A 86 -5.81 -4.53 -5.49
CA GLU A 86 -6.87 -4.43 -4.49
C GLU A 86 -7.01 -2.99 -4.04
N VAL A 87 -8.24 -2.56 -3.80
CA VAL A 87 -8.54 -1.24 -3.23
C VAL A 87 -9.59 -1.40 -2.14
N ARG A 88 -9.30 -0.82 -0.98
CA ARG A 88 -10.17 -0.77 0.18
C ARG A 88 -10.50 0.67 0.51
N TYR A 89 -11.77 0.92 0.79
CA TYR A 89 -12.29 2.20 1.22
C TYR A 89 -12.75 2.07 2.67
N SER A 90 -12.42 3.06 3.49
CA SER A 90 -12.98 3.19 4.82
C SER A 90 -13.32 4.64 5.12
N GLN A 91 -14.33 4.83 5.95
CA GLN A 91 -14.64 6.09 6.58
C GLN A 91 -14.54 5.86 8.09
N ARG A 92 -14.15 6.88 8.84
CA ARG A 92 -14.28 6.77 10.29
C ARG A 92 -15.77 6.92 10.56
N ASP A 93 -16.43 5.86 11.01
CA ASP A 93 -17.82 5.97 11.49
C ASP A 93 -17.86 7.12 12.48
N ASN A 94 -18.77 8.04 12.20
CA ASN A 94 -18.99 9.24 12.97
C ASN A 94 -19.09 8.80 14.43
N MET A 95 -18.13 9.21 15.26
CA MET A 95 -18.18 8.92 16.68
C MET A 95 -19.56 9.28 17.19
N ASP A 96 -20.17 8.36 17.94
CA ASP A 96 -21.35 8.60 18.75
C ASP A 96 -21.32 10.03 19.30
N TYR A 97 -22.18 10.88 18.77
CA TYR A 97 -22.65 12.03 19.49
C TYR A 97 -23.45 11.48 20.67
N ILE A 98 -22.76 11.20 21.78
CA ILE A 98 -23.42 11.06 23.07
C ILE A 98 -23.90 12.49 23.41
N HIS A 99 -25.17 12.76 23.10
CA HIS A 99 -25.93 13.88 23.66
C HIS A 99 -26.22 13.62 25.14
#